data_AF-A0A520MC50-F1
#
_entry.id   AF-A0A520MC50-F1
#
_cell.length_a   1.000
_cell.length_b   1.000
_cell.length_c   1.000
_cell.angle_alpha   90.00
_cell.angle_beta   90.00
_cell.angle_gamma   90.00
#
_symmetry.space_group_name_H-M   'P 1'
#
loop_
_entity.id
_entity.type
_entity.pdbx_description
1 polymer ?
#
loop_
_entity_poly.entity_id
_entity_poly.type
_entity_poly.pdbx_seq_one_letter_code
_entity_poly.pdbx_strand_id
1 'polypeptide(L)'
;MKKLLFLMLALGSVLSYGQEALEHEPVANKAEYYVASYNARKDMDDLINWAQDFEDWQNESGLYDSMATSLLVPYFINNTSTHDVVWLNIWPSPTAQ
;
A
#
# COMPACT_ATOMS: atom_id res chain seq x y z
N MET A 1 -53.15 1.97 -5.27
CA MET A 1 -52.22 1.75 -6.41
C MET A 1 -51.15 2.85 -6.51
N LYS A 2 -51.50 4.15 -6.65
CA LYS A 2 -50.50 5.24 -6.75
C LYS A 2 -49.47 5.29 -5.60
N LYS A 3 -49.91 5.11 -4.34
CA LYS A 3 -49.01 5.08 -3.17
C LYS A 3 -48.06 3.88 -3.16
N LEU A 4 -48.51 2.73 -3.66
CA LEU A 4 -47.71 1.51 -3.75
C LEU A 4 -46.65 1.63 -4.86
N LEU A 5 -47.02 2.23 -5.99
CA LEU A 5 -46.09 2.54 -7.08
C LEU A 5 -45.02 3.53 -6.63
N PHE A 6 -45.40 4.55 -5.85
CA PHE A 6 -44.46 5.53 -5.30
C PHE A 6 -43.47 4.88 -4.31
N LEU A 7 -43.96 3.95 -3.48
CA LEU A 7 -43.12 3.21 -2.55
C LEU A 7 -42.14 2.28 -3.28
N MET A 8 -42.58 1.60 -4.34
CA MET A 8 -41.70 0.77 -5.16
C MET A 8 -40.64 1.59 -5.91
N LEU A 9 -40.99 2.77 -6.44
CA LEU A 9 -40.01 3.65 -7.06
C LEU A 9 -38.96 4.13 -6.05
N ALA A 10 -39.39 4.51 -4.84
CA ALA A 10 -38.49 4.90 -3.77
C ALA A 10 -37.54 3.75 -3.38
N LEU A 11 -38.06 2.53 -3.22
CA LEU A 11 -37.26 1.33 -2.92
C LEU A 11 -36.28 0.95 -4.05
N GLY A 12 -36.65 1.14 -5.32
CA GLY A 12 -35.75 0.90 -6.45
C GLY A 12 -34.57 1.89 -6.53
N SER A 13 -34.78 3.13 -6.09
CA SER A 13 -33.72 4.15 -6.08
C SER A 13 -32.65 3.88 -5.01
N VAL A 14 -33.00 3.36 -3.83
CA VAL A 14 -31.97 3.03 -2.80
C VAL A 14 -31.13 1.79 -3.15
N LEU A 15 -31.62 0.89 -4.00
CA LEU A 15 -30.88 -0.31 -4.40
C LEU A 15 -29.87 -0.07 -5.54
N SER A 16 -29.99 1.05 -6.27
CA SER A 16 -29.11 1.37 -7.41
C SER A 16 -27.88 2.20 -7.04
N TYR A 17 -27.91 2.93 -5.91
CA TYR A 17 -26.80 3.77 -5.44
C TYR A 17 -25.68 3.02 -4.70
N GLY A 18 -25.79 1.69 -4.54
CA GLY A 18 -24.79 0.86 -3.85
C GLY A 18 -24.08 -0.16 -4.74
N GLN A 19 -24.36 -0.17 -6.05
CA GLN A 19 -23.74 -1.06 -7.04
C GLN A 19 -22.82 -0.29 -8.00
N GLU A 20 -22.12 0.74 -7.51
CA GLU A 20 -20.80 0.96 -8.10
C GLU A 20 -20.00 -0.29 -7.71
N ALA A 21 -19.85 -1.22 -8.66
CA ALA A 21 -18.85 -2.26 -8.54
C ALA A 21 -17.57 -1.54 -8.09
N LEU A 22 -17.01 -1.90 -6.94
CA LEU A 22 -15.79 -1.30 -6.44
C LEU A 22 -14.84 -1.24 -7.63
N GLU A 23 -14.51 -0.03 -8.11
CA GLU A 23 -13.78 0.16 -9.38
C GLU A 23 -12.49 -0.67 -9.37
N HIS A 24 -11.97 -0.93 -8.16
CA HIS A 24 -10.98 -1.94 -7.86
C HIS A 24 -11.46 -2.82 -6.69
N GLU A 25 -11.77 -4.09 -6.97
CA GLU A 25 -11.82 -5.11 -5.94
C GLU A 25 -10.42 -5.24 -5.31
N PRO A 26 -10.30 -5.32 -3.98
CA PRO A 26 -9.01 -5.48 -3.33
C PRO A 26 -8.35 -6.79 -3.79
N VAL A 27 -7.27 -6.67 -4.55
CA VAL A 27 -6.44 -7.81 -4.94
C VAL A 27 -5.54 -8.16 -3.76
N ALA A 28 -5.60 -9.41 -3.31
CA ALA A 28 -4.73 -9.88 -2.25
C ALA A 28 -3.27 -9.78 -2.68
N ASN A 29 -2.45 -9.13 -1.87
CA ASN A 29 -1.00 -9.02 -2.04
C ASN A 29 -0.29 -9.56 -0.79
N LYS A 30 1.05 -9.61 -0.84
CA LYS A 30 1.86 -9.80 0.35
C LYS A 30 2.75 -8.59 0.54
N ALA A 31 2.66 -7.98 1.72
CA ALA A 31 3.43 -6.81 2.09
C ALA A 31 4.42 -7.14 3.21
N GLU A 32 5.65 -6.67 3.05
CA GLU A 32 6.73 -6.78 4.04
C GLU A 32 7.09 -5.38 4.51
N TYR A 33 6.99 -5.16 5.83
CA TYR A 33 7.23 -3.87 6.46
C TYR A 33 8.49 -3.93 7.32
N TYR A 34 9.47 -3.11 6.99
CA TYR A 34 10.68 -2.93 7.78
C TYR A 34 10.66 -1.53 8.39
N VAL A 35 10.49 -1.47 9.70
CA VAL A 35 10.46 -0.22 10.45
C VAL A 35 11.87 0.06 10.97
N ALA A 36 12.44 1.21 10.61
CA ALA A 36 13.86 1.48 10.85
C ALA A 36 14.12 2.88 11.41
N SER A 37 15.27 3.00 12.08
CA SER A 37 15.88 4.26 12.50
C SER A 37 17.28 4.35 11.90
N TYR A 38 17.74 5.58 11.66
CA TYR A 38 19.09 5.79 11.16
C TYR A 38 20.13 5.40 12.19
N ASN A 39 21.25 4.87 11.70
CA ASN A 39 22.44 4.72 12.52
C ASN A 39 23.01 6.10 12.90
N ALA A 40 23.87 6.15 13.91
CA ALA A 40 24.50 7.39 14.33
C ALA A 40 25.26 8.08 13.17
N ARG A 41 24.97 9.37 12.96
CA ARG A 41 25.53 10.20 11.86
C ARG A 41 25.14 9.71 10.46
N LYS A 42 23.99 9.04 10.35
CA LYS A 42 23.37 8.65 9.09
C LYS A 42 22.02 9.34 8.93
N ASP A 43 21.60 9.50 7.68
CA ASP A 43 20.35 10.15 7.33
C ASP A 43 19.68 9.51 6.09
N MET A 44 18.69 10.22 5.52
CA MET A 44 17.96 9.77 4.34
C MET A 44 18.87 9.58 3.13
N ASP A 45 19.86 10.45 2.92
CA ASP A 45 20.71 10.36 1.74
C ASP A 45 21.58 9.10 1.81
N ASP A 46 22.09 8.75 3.00
CA ASP A 46 22.78 7.48 3.23
C ASP A 46 21.89 6.27 2.94
N LEU A 47 20.62 6.33 3.33
CA LEU A 47 19.66 5.25 3.08
C LEU A 47 19.34 5.11 1.59
N ILE A 48 19.13 6.21 0.88
CA ILE A 48 18.86 6.18 -0.56
C ILE A 48 20.07 5.65 -1.34
N ASN A 49 21.29 6.02 -0.95
CA ASN A 49 22.49 5.47 -1.57
C ASN A 49 22.58 3.95 -1.35
N TRP A 50 22.32 3.47 -0.13
CA TRP A 50 22.26 2.03 0.14
C TRP A 50 21.14 1.33 -0.64
N ALA A 51 19.98 1.99 -0.80
CA ALA A 51 18.86 1.45 -1.55
C ALA A 51 19.20 1.23 -3.04
N GLN A 52 20.01 2.13 -3.62
CA GLN A 52 20.50 1.99 -5.00
C GLN A 52 21.45 0.79 -5.13
N ASP A 53 22.41 0.65 -4.22
CA ASP A 53 23.28 -0.53 -4.20
C ASP A 53 22.48 -1.83 -4.03
N PHE A 54 21.42 -1.79 -3.24
CA PHE A 54 20.52 -2.93 -3.03
C PHE A 54 19.69 -3.25 -4.29
N GLU A 55 19.17 -2.25 -4.99
CA GLU A 55 18.45 -2.41 -6.26
C GLU A 55 19.35 -3.07 -7.31
N ASP A 56 20.59 -2.60 -7.47
CA ASP A 56 21.57 -3.18 -8.38
C ASP A 56 21.82 -4.66 -8.08
N TRP A 57 21.98 -5.01 -6.79
CA TRP A 57 22.14 -6.39 -6.35
C TRP A 57 20.90 -7.24 -6.62
N GLN A 58 19.69 -6.73 -6.37
CA GLN A 58 18.45 -7.47 -6.61
C GLN A 58 18.27 -7.82 -8.10
N ASN A 59 18.62 -6.87 -8.98
CA ASN A 59 18.52 -6.99 -10.42
C ASN A 59 19.44 -8.08 -11.00
N GLU A 60 20.47 -8.53 -10.28
CA GLU A 60 21.31 -9.66 -10.72
C GLU A 60 20.54 -10.99 -10.74
N SER A 61 19.51 -11.13 -9.92
CA SER A 61 18.79 -12.41 -9.71
C SER A 61 17.51 -12.57 -10.54
N GLY A 62 16.87 -11.45 -10.92
CA GLY A 62 15.52 -11.43 -11.50
C GLY A 62 14.39 -11.86 -10.54
N LEU A 63 14.72 -12.29 -9.31
CA LEU A 63 13.74 -12.81 -8.34
C LEU A 63 12.76 -11.72 -7.88
N TYR A 64 13.22 -10.47 -7.86
CA TYR A 64 12.51 -9.33 -7.27
C TYR A 64 11.82 -8.45 -8.31
N ASP A 65 11.88 -8.78 -9.60
CA ASP A 65 11.37 -7.93 -10.70
C ASP A 65 9.89 -7.57 -10.57
N SER A 66 9.11 -8.42 -9.91
CA SER A 66 7.67 -8.21 -9.70
C SER A 66 7.33 -7.45 -8.40
N MET A 67 8.32 -7.23 -7.54
CA MET A 67 8.16 -6.59 -6.25
C MET A 67 8.22 -5.07 -6.41
N ALA A 68 7.26 -4.36 -5.81
CA ALA A 68 7.31 -2.90 -5.71
C ALA A 68 7.84 -2.49 -4.34
N THR A 69 8.76 -1.52 -4.31
CA THR A 69 9.31 -0.97 -3.08
C THR A 69 8.88 0.48 -2.89
N SER A 70 8.64 0.88 -1.63
CA SER A 70 8.35 2.25 -1.25
C SER A 70 9.00 2.59 0.09
N LEU A 71 9.53 3.80 0.18
CA LEU A 71 10.05 4.33 1.44
C LEU A 71 9.07 5.35 1.99
N LEU A 72 8.51 5.06 3.16
CA LEU A 72 7.51 5.90 3.82
C LEU A 72 8.16 6.65 4.97
N VAL A 73 8.01 7.97 4.99
CA VAL A 73 8.44 8.83 6.11
C VAL A 73 7.22 9.17 6.96
N PRO A 74 7.16 8.75 8.24
CA PRO A 74 6.02 9.04 9.10
C PRO A 74 5.82 10.55 9.30
N TYR A 75 4.67 11.08 8.88
CA TYR A 75 4.38 12.52 8.96
C TYR A 75 3.50 12.91 10.16
N PHE A 76 2.59 12.03 10.61
CA PHE A 76 1.68 12.29 11.73
C PHE A 76 1.68 11.11 12.72
N ILE A 77 2.63 11.10 13.64
CA ILE A 77 2.63 10.14 14.76
C ILE A 77 2.67 10.92 16.06
N ASN A 78 1.81 10.55 17.02
CA ASN A 78 1.82 11.07 18.39
C ASN A 78 3.17 10.83 19.11
N ASN A 79 4.05 10.01 18.53
CA ASN A 79 5.42 9.81 18.94
C ASN A 79 6.37 9.77 17.72
N THR A 80 6.86 10.94 17.30
CA THR A 80 7.84 11.11 16.22
C THR A 80 9.24 10.57 16.55
N SER A 81 9.45 10.07 17.77
CA SER A 81 10.78 9.66 18.26
C SER A 81 11.06 8.16 18.07
N THR A 82 10.10 7.39 17.56
CA THR A 82 10.22 5.92 17.57
C THR A 82 10.99 5.38 16.38
N HIS A 83 10.73 5.90 15.16
CA HIS A 83 11.30 5.39 13.91
C HIS A 83 11.39 6.49 12.86
N ASP A 84 12.41 6.44 12.00
CA ASP A 84 12.66 7.45 10.97
C ASP A 84 11.95 7.11 9.65
N VAL A 85 11.88 5.83 9.30
CA VAL A 85 11.30 5.35 8.03
C VAL A 85 10.59 4.01 8.17
N VAL A 86 9.70 3.72 7.22
CA VAL A 86 9.18 2.39 6.95
C VAL A 86 9.52 2.02 5.51
N TRP A 87 10.34 1.00 5.33
CA TRP A 87 10.59 0.38 4.03
C TRP A 87 9.52 -0.67 3.78
N LEU A 88 8.79 -0.51 2.68
CA LEU A 88 7.68 -1.36 2.29
C LEU A 88 8.00 -2.08 0.99
N ASN A 89 7.98 -3.40 1.02
CA ASN A 89 8.01 -4.25 -0.17
C ASN A 89 6.62 -4.86 -0.39
N ILE A 90 6.12 -4.81 -1.63
CA ILE A 90 4.82 -5.33 -2.02
C ILE A 90 5.03 -6.33 -3.16
N TRP A 91 4.64 -7.58 -2.90
CA TRP A 91 4.54 -8.63 -3.90
C TRP A 91 3.15 -8.61 -4.56
N PRO A 92 3.04 -8.93 -5.86
CA PRO A 92 1.79 -8.80 -6.60
C PRO A 92 0.72 -9.83 -6.19
N SER A 93 1.10 -10.87 -5.43
CA SER A 93 0.18 -11.88 -4.92
C SER A 93 0.66 -12.48 -3.60
N PRO A 94 -0.20 -13.20 -2.84
CA PRO A 94 0.20 -13.79 -1.56
C PRO A 94 1.23 -14.91 -1.70
N THR A 95 1.25 -15.58 -2.86
CA THR A 95 2.13 -16.72 -3.16
C THR A 95 3.39 -16.31 -3.91
N ALA A 96 3.51 -15.06 -4.35
CA ALA A 96 4.74 -14.55 -4.94
C ALA A 96 5.79 -14.39 -3.82
N GLN A 97 6.86 -15.18 -3.89
CA GLN A 97 8.15 -15.10 -3.19
C GLN A 97 8.90 -16.42 -3.36
#